data_AF-X0TJ16-F1
#
_entry.id   AF-X0TJ16-F1
#
_cell.length_a   1.000
_cell.length_b   1.000
_cell.length_c   1.000
_cell.angle_alpha   90.00
_cell.angle_beta   90.00
_cell.angle_gamma   90.00
#
_symmetry.space_group_name_H-M   'P 1'
#
loop_
_entity.id
_entity.type
_entity.pdbx_description
1 polymer ?
#
loop_
_entity_poly.entity_id
_entity_poly.type
_entity_poly.pdbx_seq_one_letter_code
_entity_poly.pdbx_strand_id
1 'polypeptide(L)'
;RRHKRYDSKSLSCYQRLLKKSFVLDDMRNCREFLDIMHLHGEFVNEYPRVAKDALVKFFEVSDTPKRALKRAALAEIKKGVNMGKFAKAATSMMRGGI
;
A
#
# COMPACT_ATOMS: atom_id res chain seq x y z
N ARG A 1 -45.16 -19.56 -17.91
CA ARG A 1 -43.80 -18.95 -17.94
C ARG A 1 -43.85 -17.63 -17.17
N ARG A 2 -43.17 -17.47 -16.03
CA ARG A 2 -43.18 -16.21 -15.26
C ARG A 2 -42.45 -15.12 -16.05
N HIS A 3 -43.14 -14.02 -16.32
CA HIS A 3 -42.58 -12.85 -17.00
C HIS A 3 -41.51 -12.22 -16.09
N LYS A 4 -40.24 -12.25 -16.50
CA LYS A 4 -39.16 -11.61 -15.76
C LYS A 4 -39.35 -10.09 -15.84
N ARG A 5 -39.43 -9.42 -14.69
CA ARG A 5 -39.58 -7.98 -14.57
C ARG A 5 -38.21 -7.34 -14.42
N TYR A 6 -37.81 -6.56 -15.42
CA TYR A 6 -36.55 -5.79 -15.46
C TYR A 6 -36.82 -4.29 -15.26
N ASP A 7 -37.75 -3.95 -14.37
CA ASP A 7 -38.06 -2.57 -14.03
C ASP A 7 -37.03 -2.01 -13.03
N SER A 8 -36.91 -0.68 -12.98
CA SER A 8 -35.95 0.00 -12.09
C SER A 8 -36.12 -0.39 -10.61
N LYS A 9 -37.35 -0.71 -10.20
CA LYS A 9 -37.67 -1.22 -8.86
C LYS A 9 -37.07 -2.60 -8.60
N SER A 10 -37.15 -3.57 -9.54
CA SER A 10 -36.55 -4.89 -9.33
C SER A 10 -35.02 -4.84 -9.35
N LEU A 11 -34.43 -4.00 -10.21
CA LEU A 11 -32.98 -3.80 -10.32
C LEU A 11 -32.37 -2.99 -9.16
N SER A 12 -33.17 -2.19 -8.44
CA SER A 12 -32.71 -1.45 -7.25
C SER A 12 -32.20 -2.38 -6.13
N CYS A 13 -32.68 -3.63 -6.09
CA CYS A 13 -32.22 -4.62 -5.14
C CYS A 13 -30.73 -4.94 -5.34
N TYR A 14 -30.28 -5.03 -6.59
CA TYR A 14 -28.87 -5.26 -6.92
C TYR A 14 -27.98 -4.13 -6.40
N GLN A 15 -28.37 -2.88 -6.63
CA GLN A 15 -27.62 -1.72 -6.14
C GLN A 15 -27.53 -1.71 -4.60
N ARG A 16 -28.60 -2.11 -3.91
CA ARG A 16 -28.60 -2.22 -2.44
C ARG A 16 -27.68 -3.33 -1.95
N LEU A 17 -27.65 -4.48 -2.62
CA LEU A 17 -26.75 -5.58 -2.29
C LEU A 17 -25.29 -5.19 -2.57
N LEU A 18 -25.03 -4.49 -3.67
CA LEU A 18 -23.70 -4.00 -4.04
C LEU A 18 -23.17 -2.99 -3.00
N LYS A 19 -24.02 -2.08 -2.50
CA LYS A 19 -23.69 -1.16 -1.39
C LYS A 19 -23.47 -1.84 -0.04
N LYS A 20 -23.98 -3.06 0.15
CA LYS A 20 -23.74 -3.85 1.37
C LYS A 20 -22.59 -4.85 1.20
N SER A 21 -22.06 -4.98 -0.02
CA SER A 21 -20.93 -5.86 -0.31
C SER A 21 -19.63 -5.10 -0.16
N PHE A 22 -18.55 -5.83 0.12
CA PHE A 22 -17.20 -5.30 0.18
C PHE A 22 -16.76 -4.57 -1.11
N VAL A 23 -17.41 -4.84 -2.25
CA VAL A 23 -16.99 -4.32 -3.56
C VAL A 23 -16.96 -2.79 -3.60
N LEU A 24 -17.99 -2.10 -3.11
CA LEU A 24 -18.01 -0.63 -3.14
C LEU A 24 -17.14 -0.01 -2.05
N ASP A 25 -16.92 -0.72 -0.95
CA ASP A 25 -16.02 -0.28 0.11
C ASP A 25 -14.56 -0.38 -0.36
N ASP A 26 -14.18 -1.50 -0.98
CA ASP A 26 -12.85 -1.70 -1.59
C ASP A 26 -12.60 -0.69 -2.71
N MET A 27 -13.56 -0.47 -3.60
CA MET A 27 -13.43 0.54 -4.64
C MET A 27 -13.24 1.95 -4.07
N ARG A 28 -13.86 2.26 -2.92
CA ARG A 28 -13.68 3.55 -2.24
C ARG A 28 -12.28 3.66 -1.63
N ASN A 29 -11.79 2.62 -0.98
CA ASN A 29 -10.46 2.60 -0.36
C ASN A 29 -9.34 2.66 -1.43
N CYS A 30 -9.52 1.93 -2.54
CA CYS A 30 -8.56 1.96 -3.65
C CYS A 30 -8.57 3.28 -4.43
N ARG A 31 -9.64 4.10 -4.34
CA ARG A 31 -9.74 5.37 -5.05
C ARG A 31 -8.65 6.34 -4.60
N GLU A 32 -8.48 6.49 -3.30
CA GLU A 32 -7.48 7.41 -2.74
C GLU A 32 -6.07 6.81 -2.76
N PHE A 33 -5.96 5.47 -2.81
CA PHE A 33 -4.69 4.76 -2.91
C PHE A 33 -3.86 5.16 -4.15
N LEU A 34 -4.50 5.29 -5.31
CA LEU A 34 -3.81 5.69 -6.54
C LEU A 34 -3.26 7.11 -6.45
N ASP A 35 -4.06 8.05 -5.92
CA ASP A 35 -3.63 9.43 -5.72
C ASP A 35 -2.45 9.52 -4.74
N ILE A 36 -2.49 8.74 -3.66
CA ILE A 36 -1.41 8.64 -2.67
C ILE A 36 -0.13 8.06 -3.30
N MET A 37 -0.24 7.02 -4.13
CA MET A 37 0.93 6.48 -4.86
C MET A 37 1.53 7.48 -5.83
N HIS A 38 0.70 8.27 -6.53
CA HIS A 38 1.19 9.33 -7.41
C HIS A 38 1.87 10.46 -6.63
N LEU A 39 1.32 10.85 -5.48
CA LEU A 39 1.90 11.85 -4.58
C LEU A 39 3.23 11.41 -3.97
N HIS A 40 3.42 10.10 -3.76
CA HIS A 40 4.58 9.52 -3.10
C HIS A 40 5.28 8.47 -4.00
N GLY A 41 5.76 8.91 -5.18
CA GLY A 41 6.47 8.05 -6.13
C GLY A 41 7.74 7.35 -5.59
N GLU A 42 8.25 7.79 -4.44
CA GLU A 42 9.36 7.15 -3.71
C GLU A 42 9.02 5.72 -3.25
N PHE A 43 7.75 5.41 -2.99
CA PHE A 43 7.31 4.06 -2.60
C PHE A 43 7.51 3.01 -3.70
N VAL A 44 7.36 3.42 -4.95
CA VAL A 44 7.42 2.50 -6.09
C VAL A 44 8.87 2.32 -6.56
N ASN A 45 9.69 3.35 -6.41
CA ASN A 45 11.03 3.39 -7.00
C ASN A 45 12.16 3.31 -5.98
N GLU A 46 12.18 4.21 -4.98
CA GLU A 46 13.32 4.37 -4.09
C GLU A 46 13.30 3.37 -2.94
N TYR A 47 12.15 3.19 -2.29
CA TYR A 47 12.04 2.31 -1.13
C TYR A 47 12.33 0.84 -1.46
N PRO A 48 11.82 0.26 -2.58
CA PRO A 48 12.15 -1.11 -2.94
C PRO A 48 13.63 -1.29 -3.26
N ARG A 49 14.29 -0.29 -3.85
CA ARG A 49 15.74 -0.32 -4.13
C ARG A 49 16.54 -0.34 -2.84
N VAL A 50 16.26 0.60 -1.93
CA VAL A 50 16.94 0.69 -0.63
C VAL A 50 16.70 -0.56 0.21
N ALA A 51 15.46 -1.08 0.22
CA ALA A 51 15.14 -2.33 0.91
C ALA A 51 15.89 -3.51 0.31
N LYS A 52 15.93 -3.63 -1.02
CA LYS A 52 16.69 -4.68 -1.71
C LYS A 52 18.18 -4.62 -1.35
N ASP A 53 18.80 -3.45 -1.41
CA ASP A 53 20.23 -3.30 -1.11
C ASP A 53 20.53 -3.62 0.37
N ALA A 54 19.66 -3.20 1.29
CA ALA A 54 19.77 -3.55 2.72
C ALA A 54 19.58 -5.05 2.98
N LEU A 55 18.64 -5.69 2.29
CA LEU A 55 18.39 -7.14 2.41
C LEU A 55 19.55 -7.96 1.84
N VAL A 56 20.11 -7.55 0.70
CA VAL A 56 21.29 -8.21 0.11
C VAL A 56 22.43 -8.23 1.13
N LYS A 57 22.75 -7.09 1.75
CA LYS A 57 23.79 -7.04 2.79
C LYS A 57 23.43 -7.80 4.05
N PHE A 58 22.15 -7.87 4.41
CA PHE A 58 21.72 -8.63 5.58
C PHE A 58 21.85 -10.15 5.38
N PHE A 59 21.62 -10.63 4.15
CA PHE A 59 21.70 -12.05 3.80
C PHE A 59 23.07 -12.48 3.26
N GLU A 60 23.98 -11.55 3.01
CA GLU A 60 25.35 -11.86 2.63
C GLU A 60 26.04 -12.66 3.74
N VAL A 61 26.40 -13.91 3.44
CA VAL A 61 27.07 -14.81 4.37
C VAL A 61 28.51 -14.33 4.51
N SER A 62 28.77 -13.59 5.59
CA SER A 62 30.08 -13.10 5.98
C SER A 62 30.36 -13.49 7.43
N ASP A 63 31.63 -13.51 7.82
CA ASP A 63 32.08 -13.80 9.19
C ASP A 63 31.78 -12.63 10.18
N THR A 64 30.93 -11.70 9.76
CA THR A 64 30.57 -10.53 10.56
C THR A 64 29.44 -10.85 11.53
N PRO A 65 29.49 -10.31 12.76
CA PRO A 65 28.45 -10.56 13.75
C PRO A 65 27.10 -10.00 13.25
N LYS A 66 26.02 -10.80 13.39
CA LYS A 66 24.65 -10.43 12.97
C LYS A 66 24.19 -9.05 13.48
N ARG A 67 24.68 -8.60 14.65
CA ARG A 67 24.40 -7.25 15.18
C ARG A 67 25.00 -6.14 14.33
N ALA A 68 26.20 -6.32 13.80
CA ALA A 68 26.85 -5.35 12.92
C ALA A 68 26.10 -5.24 11.59
N LEU A 69 25.71 -6.38 11.00
CA LEU A 69 24.89 -6.42 9.77
C LEU A 69 23.55 -5.70 9.94
N LYS A 70 22.84 -5.92 11.06
CA LYS A 70 21.60 -5.19 11.37
C LYS A 70 21.81 -3.68 11.44
N ARG A 71 22.88 -3.23 12.13
CA ARG A 71 23.18 -1.79 12.25
C ARG A 71 23.55 -1.18 10.90
N ALA A 72 24.29 -1.90 10.07
CA ALA A 72 24.66 -1.47 8.72
C ALA A 72 23.42 -1.34 7.81
N ALA A 73 22.55 -2.35 7.79
CA ALA A 73 21.29 -2.33 7.04
C ALA A 73 20.37 -1.18 7.50
N LEU A 74 20.24 -0.95 8.81
CA LEU A 74 19.48 0.18 9.35
C LEU A 74 20.08 1.54 8.96
N ALA A 75 21.41 1.66 8.96
CA ALA A 75 22.08 2.89 8.55
C ALA A 75 21.85 3.19 7.05
N GLU A 76 21.80 2.16 6.22
CA GLU A 76 21.52 2.30 4.79
C GLU A 76 20.06 2.69 4.52
N ILE A 77 19.11 2.07 5.21
CA ILE A 77 17.69 2.46 5.16
C ILE A 77 17.53 3.92 5.60
N LYS A 78 18.19 4.32 6.70
CA LYS A 78 18.12 5.70 7.20
C LYS A 78 18.75 6.73 6.25
N LYS A 79 19.73 6.32 5.44
CA LYS A 79 20.36 7.18 4.42
C LYS A 79 19.52 7.29 3.15
N GLY A 80 18.92 6.17 2.72
CA GLY A 80 18.11 6.11 1.51
C GLY A 80 16.68 6.61 1.68
N VAL A 81 16.14 6.59 2.91
CA VAL A 81 14.78 7.05 3.20
C VAL A 81 14.82 8.40 3.89
N ASN A 82 14.23 9.42 3.25
CA ASN A 82 13.98 10.69 3.91
C ASN A 82 12.85 10.51 4.95
N MET A 83 13.21 10.43 6.23
CA MET A 83 12.27 10.18 7.33
C MET A 83 11.11 11.18 7.40
N GLY A 84 11.31 12.44 6.98
CA GLY A 84 10.24 13.43 6.93
C GLY A 84 9.23 13.14 5.82
N LYS A 85 9.70 12.72 4.65
CA LYS A 85 8.84 12.29 3.55
C LYS A 85 8.11 11.00 3.88
N PHE A 86 8.81 10.05 4.52
CA PHE A 86 8.22 8.80 5.00
C PHE A 86 7.11 9.05 6.03
N ALA A 87 7.35 9.92 7.02
CA ALA A 87 6.33 10.26 8.02
C ALA A 87 5.11 10.92 7.38
N LYS A 88 5.32 11.89 6.47
CA LYS A 88 4.23 12.55 5.73
C LYS A 88 3.42 11.55 4.90
N ALA A 89 4.10 10.62 4.26
CA ALA A 89 3.50 9.57 3.47
C ALA A 89 2.67 8.59 4.32
N ALA A 90 3.22 8.14 5.45
CA ALA A 90 2.51 7.26 6.39
C ALA A 90 1.24 7.94 6.95
N THR A 91 1.31 9.23 7.28
CA THR A 91 0.14 10.00 7.70
C THR A 91 -0.89 10.16 6.58
N SER A 92 -0.44 10.35 5.33
CA SER A 92 -1.34 10.44 4.17
C SER A 92 -2.08 9.12 3.92
N MET A 93 -1.41 7.98 4.06
CA MET A 93 -2.04 6.65 3.96
C MET A 93 -3.07 6.42 5.06
N MET A 94 -2.72 6.71 6.32
CA MET A 94 -3.66 6.59 7.44
C MET A 94 -4.89 7.49 7.30
N ARG A 95 -4.73 8.68 6.70
CA ARG A 95 -5.85 9.60 6.46
C ARG A 95 -6.72 9.19 5.28
N GLY A 96 -6.16 8.48 4.31
CA GLY A 96 -6.83 8.05 3.08
C GLY A 96 -7.55 6.70 3.16
N GLY A 97 -7.65 6.11 4.35
CA GLY A 97 -8.41 4.87 4.56
C GLY A 97 -7.74 3.61 4.01
N ILE A 98 -6.42 3.52 4.14
CA ILE A 98 -5.66 2.26 3.99
C ILE A 98 -5.23 1.79 5.38
#